data_AF-A0A936JMS9-F1
#
_entry.id   AF-A0A936JMS9-F1
#
_cell.length_a   1.000
_cell.length_b   1.000
_cell.length_c   1.000
_cell.angle_alpha   90.00
_cell.angle_beta   90.00
_cell.angle_gamma   90.00
#
_symmetry.space_group_name_H-M   'P 1'
#
loop_
_entity.id
_entity.type
_entity.pdbx_description
1 polymer ?
#
loop_
_entity_poly.entity_id
_entity_poly.type
_entity_poly.pdbx_seq_one_letter_code
_entity_poly.pdbx_strand_id
1 'polypeptide(L)'
;MTTFATDFHATPEELIELVGKWMTEYPIVATACAFPPSSTSPVTLENFRQVLARPDVWEVIFTEGPVKPSASSNLDILDEHPGALCLQIYHVAPRGLEQARLTTMDANPMWKKINRELKKLTTAGATLLWEDGRSAFDRNARFTAGAKALAASGVPLRQFHQSTFVYQPK
;
A
#
# COMPACT_ATOMS: atom_id res chain seq x y z
N MET A 1 2.77 0.95 22.81
CA MET A 1 2.93 0.64 21.37
C MET A 1 2.01 1.54 20.57
N THR A 2 2.52 2.24 19.57
CA THR A 2 1.69 3.09 18.69
C THR A 2 1.44 2.29 17.42
N THR A 3 0.20 2.00 17.06
CA THR A 3 -0.12 1.35 15.79
C THR A 3 -0.61 2.38 14.78
N PHE A 4 -0.56 2.06 13.49
CA PHE A 4 -1.34 2.81 12.50
C PHE A 4 -1.75 1.92 11.32
N ALA A 5 -2.84 2.31 10.69
CA ALA A 5 -3.25 1.87 9.36
C ALA A 5 -3.62 3.10 8.54
N THR A 6 -3.01 3.26 7.38
CA THR A 6 -3.33 4.33 6.42
C THR A 6 -3.74 3.69 5.12
N ASP A 7 -5.01 3.86 4.79
CA ASP A 7 -5.61 3.43 3.53
C ASP A 7 -5.51 4.54 2.50
N PHE A 8 -5.11 4.20 1.28
CA PHE A 8 -4.95 5.18 0.20
C PHE A 8 -5.07 4.56 -1.20
N HIS A 9 -5.37 5.38 -2.19
CA HIS A 9 -5.30 5.02 -3.60
C HIS A 9 -4.11 5.72 -4.23
N ALA A 10 -3.32 4.96 -4.98
CA ALA A 10 -2.16 5.42 -5.73
C ALA A 10 -2.02 4.64 -7.03
N THR A 11 -1.50 5.27 -8.09
CA THR A 11 -1.19 4.52 -9.31
C THR A 11 0.01 3.59 -9.07
N PRO A 12 0.21 2.56 -9.91
CA PRO A 12 1.41 1.72 -9.84
C PRO A 12 2.70 2.54 -9.87
N GLU A 13 2.76 3.57 -10.72
CA GLU A 13 3.92 4.44 -10.86
C GLU A 13 4.19 5.24 -9.58
N GLU A 14 3.16 5.82 -8.96
CA GLU A 14 3.31 6.57 -7.70
C GLU A 14 3.71 5.64 -6.53
N LEU A 15 3.19 4.41 -6.50
CA LEU A 15 3.62 3.40 -5.52
C LEU A 15 5.10 3.02 -5.71
N ILE A 16 5.52 2.83 -6.96
CA ILE A 16 6.91 2.56 -7.30
C ILE A 16 7.80 3.71 -6.83
N GLU A 17 7.44 4.96 -7.15
CA GLU A 17 8.20 6.15 -6.71
C GLU A 17 8.29 6.26 -5.18
N LEU A 18 7.19 6.01 -4.47
CA LEU A 18 7.15 6.00 -3.00
C LEU A 18 8.10 4.97 -2.41
N VAL A 19 8.02 3.71 -2.87
CA VAL A 19 8.86 2.62 -2.37
C VAL A 19 10.33 2.89 -2.69
N GLY A 20 10.65 3.31 -3.92
CA GLY A 20 12.01 3.64 -4.30
C GLY A 20 12.60 4.77 -3.45
N LYS A 21 11.79 5.80 -3.16
CA LYS A 21 12.17 6.88 -2.25
C LYS A 21 12.45 6.35 -0.84
N TRP A 22 11.56 5.54 -0.27
CA TRP A 22 11.76 5.02 1.09
C TRP A 22 13.00 4.15 1.20
N MET A 23 13.25 3.27 0.22
CA MET A 23 14.43 2.43 0.19
C MET A 23 15.74 3.21 0.01
N THR A 24 15.68 4.42 -0.56
CA THR A 24 16.85 5.29 -0.72
C THR A 24 17.10 6.14 0.52
N GLU A 25 16.05 6.65 1.16
CA GLU A 25 16.16 7.61 2.27
C GLU A 25 16.28 6.97 3.65
N TYR A 26 15.86 5.71 3.79
CA TYR A 26 15.82 5.01 5.06
C TYR A 26 16.68 3.74 5.04
N PRO A 27 17.33 3.39 6.16
CA PRO A 27 18.08 2.15 6.29
C PRO A 27 17.12 0.98 6.53
N ILE A 28 16.33 0.64 5.51
CA ILE A 28 15.30 -0.41 5.57
C ILE A 28 15.63 -1.54 4.62
N VAL A 29 15.24 -2.75 5.02
CA VAL A 29 15.22 -3.93 4.15
C VAL A 29 13.78 -4.15 3.70
N ALA A 30 13.57 -4.41 2.42
CA ALA A 30 12.25 -4.66 1.85
C ALA A 30 12.16 -6.12 1.37
N THR A 31 11.05 -6.78 1.69
CA THR A 31 10.76 -8.16 1.27
C THR A 31 9.37 -8.19 0.65
N ALA A 32 9.27 -8.64 -0.59
CA ALA A 32 7.99 -8.84 -1.26
C ALA A 32 7.44 -10.22 -0.93
N CYS A 33 6.14 -10.26 -0.64
CA CYS A 33 5.37 -11.47 -0.42
C CYS A 33 4.43 -11.68 -1.62
N ALA A 34 4.50 -12.87 -2.22
CA ALA A 34 3.68 -13.26 -3.35
C ALA A 34 2.81 -14.47 -3.02
N PHE A 35 1.63 -14.58 -3.64
CA PHE A 35 0.70 -15.70 -3.46
C PHE A 35 -0.25 -15.82 -4.67
N PRO A 36 -0.63 -17.05 -5.13
CA PRO A 36 -0.13 -18.39 -4.78
C PRO A 36 0.91 -18.97 -5.78
N PRO A 37 1.86 -19.85 -5.36
CA PRO A 37 2.12 -20.29 -3.99
C PRO A 37 2.77 -19.18 -3.15
N SER A 38 2.70 -19.32 -1.81
CA SER A 38 3.37 -18.37 -0.90
C SER A 38 4.87 -18.36 -1.17
N SER A 39 5.42 -17.19 -1.44
CA SER A 39 6.86 -17.00 -1.57
C SER A 39 7.26 -15.61 -1.12
N THR A 40 8.50 -15.49 -0.68
CA THR A 40 9.14 -14.23 -0.30
C THR A 40 10.34 -13.98 -1.21
N SER A 41 10.61 -12.73 -1.52
CA SER A 41 11.81 -12.36 -2.28
C SER A 41 12.34 -11.00 -1.84
N PRO A 42 13.67 -10.82 -1.73
CA PRO A 42 14.25 -9.54 -1.38
C PRO A 42 13.97 -8.50 -2.46
N VAL A 43 13.65 -7.29 -2.00
CA VAL A 43 13.44 -6.12 -2.86
C VAL A 43 14.66 -5.22 -2.73
N THR A 44 15.25 -4.86 -3.87
CA THR A 44 16.44 -4.01 -3.97
C THR A 44 16.14 -2.78 -4.83
N LEU A 45 17.01 -1.76 -4.77
CA LEU A 45 16.87 -0.57 -5.61
C LEU A 45 16.96 -0.88 -7.11
N GLU A 46 17.58 -2.00 -7.48
CA GLU A 46 17.69 -2.47 -8.86
C GLU A 46 16.43 -3.21 -9.32
N ASN A 47 15.74 -3.93 -8.43
CA ASN A 47 14.65 -4.82 -8.81
C ASN A 47 13.25 -4.34 -8.41
N PHE A 48 13.10 -3.33 -7.53
CA PHE A 48 11.81 -3.00 -6.92
C PHE A 48 10.72 -2.71 -7.94
N ARG A 49 11.04 -2.05 -9.06
CA ARG A 49 10.08 -1.78 -10.14
C ARG A 49 9.51 -3.07 -10.74
N GLN A 50 10.38 -4.04 -11.00
CA GLN A 50 9.97 -5.33 -11.56
C GLN A 50 9.16 -6.12 -10.55
N VAL A 51 9.57 -6.11 -9.28
CA VAL A 51 8.86 -6.78 -8.19
C VAL A 51 7.46 -6.18 -8.00
N LEU A 52 7.33 -4.86 -7.99
CA LEU A 52 6.04 -4.18 -7.81
C LEU A 52 5.11 -4.24 -9.03
N ALA A 53 5.62 -4.63 -10.19
CA ALA A 53 4.81 -4.84 -11.39
C ALA A 53 4.22 -6.26 -11.47
N ARG A 54 4.68 -7.18 -10.61
CA ARG A 54 4.24 -8.58 -10.61
C ARG A 54 2.83 -8.70 -10.03
N PRO A 55 1.87 -9.29 -10.76
CA PRO A 55 0.48 -9.40 -10.30
C PRO A 55 0.27 -10.37 -9.14
N ASP A 56 1.24 -11.25 -8.87
CA ASP A 56 1.22 -12.19 -7.75
C ASP A 56 1.78 -11.57 -6.45
N VAL A 57 2.42 -10.40 -6.51
CA VAL A 57 2.91 -9.67 -5.34
C VAL A 57 1.78 -8.83 -4.76
N TRP A 58 1.42 -9.10 -3.51
CA TRP A 58 0.29 -8.44 -2.85
C TRP A 58 0.71 -7.64 -1.60
N GLU A 59 1.93 -7.87 -1.09
CA GLU A 59 2.46 -7.19 0.09
C GLU A 59 3.97 -7.00 -0.01
N VAL A 60 4.45 -5.83 0.43
CA VAL A 60 5.87 -5.55 0.67
C VAL A 60 6.04 -5.22 2.15
N ILE A 61 6.94 -5.94 2.81
CA ILE A 61 7.25 -5.77 4.23
C ILE A 61 8.59 -5.07 4.35
N PHE A 62 8.62 -3.99 5.13
CA PHE A 62 9.84 -3.25 5.45
C PHE A 62 10.27 -3.54 6.89
N THR A 63 11.55 -3.88 7.06
CA THR A 63 12.18 -4.21 8.34
C THR A 63 13.44 -3.36 8.57
N GLU A 64 13.87 -3.20 9.82
CA GLU A 64 15.11 -2.49 10.17
C GLU A 64 16.36 -3.36 9.97
N GLY A 65 16.19 -4.67 9.83
CA GLY A 65 17.26 -5.64 9.63
C GLY A 65 16.90 -6.71 8.60
N PRO A 66 17.87 -7.54 8.20
CA PRO A 66 17.64 -8.58 7.20
C PRO A 66 16.61 -9.62 7.68
N VAL A 67 15.83 -10.12 6.73
CA VAL A 67 14.90 -11.25 6.92
C VAL A 67 15.65 -12.56 6.70
N LYS A 68 15.38 -13.59 7.50
CA LYS A 68 16.03 -14.90 7.31
C LYS A 68 15.61 -15.54 5.99
N PRO A 69 16.51 -16.23 5.27
CA PRO A 69 16.17 -16.96 4.05
C PRO A 69 15.09 -18.04 4.23
N SER A 70 14.86 -18.51 5.46
CA SER A 70 13.84 -19.50 5.79
C SER A 70 12.42 -18.93 5.86
N ALA A 71 12.26 -17.61 5.94
CA ALA A 71 10.95 -16.99 6.02
C ALA A 71 10.26 -17.07 4.65
N SER A 72 9.16 -17.81 4.56
CA SER A 72 8.48 -18.18 3.31
C SER A 72 7.09 -17.54 3.16
N SER A 73 6.63 -16.89 4.22
CA SER A 73 5.35 -16.20 4.32
C SER A 73 5.51 -14.87 5.04
N ASN A 74 4.50 -14.01 4.92
CA ASN A 74 4.45 -12.77 5.69
C ASN A 74 4.39 -13.03 7.21
N LEU A 75 3.73 -14.11 7.64
CA LEU A 75 3.67 -14.51 9.05
C LEU A 75 5.06 -14.82 9.61
N ASP A 76 5.88 -15.58 8.88
CA ASP A 76 7.25 -15.89 9.29
C ASP A 76 8.07 -14.60 9.51
N ILE A 77 7.88 -13.60 8.64
CA ILE A 77 8.58 -12.31 8.73
C ILE A 77 8.08 -11.52 9.93
N LEU A 78 6.77 -11.47 10.16
CA LEU A 78 6.16 -10.70 11.25
C LEU A 78 6.43 -11.31 12.63
N ASP A 79 6.59 -12.63 12.72
CA ASP A 79 7.02 -13.31 13.95
C ASP A 79 8.46 -12.92 14.33
N GLU A 80 9.34 -12.73 13.34
CA GLU A 80 10.72 -12.29 13.55
C GLU A 80 10.84 -10.77 13.73
N HIS A 81 9.97 -10.00 13.08
CA HIS A 81 9.98 -8.54 13.06
C HIS A 81 8.58 -7.99 13.41
N PRO A 82 8.13 -8.08 14.67
CA PRO A 82 6.76 -7.72 15.08
C PRO A 82 6.43 -6.22 14.87
N GLY A 83 7.44 -5.37 14.74
CA GLY A 83 7.32 -3.95 14.42
C GLY A 83 7.49 -3.61 12.94
N ALA A 84 7.50 -4.60 12.03
CA ALA A 84 7.65 -4.35 10.61
C ALA A 84 6.53 -3.43 10.06
N LEU A 85 6.82 -2.77 8.96
CA LEU A 85 5.87 -1.94 8.22
C LEU A 85 5.40 -2.71 6.99
N CYS A 86 4.09 -2.96 6.89
CA CYS A 86 3.49 -3.66 5.77
C CYS A 86 2.87 -2.66 4.80
N LEU A 87 3.20 -2.79 3.52
CA LEU A 87 2.52 -2.14 2.42
C LEU A 87 1.77 -3.22 1.62
N GLN A 88 0.46 -3.26 1.77
CA GLN A 88 -0.42 -4.07 0.94
C GLN A 88 -0.70 -3.34 -0.36
N ILE A 89 -0.43 -4.03 -1.46
CA ILE A 89 -0.43 -3.47 -2.81
C ILE A 89 -1.53 -4.18 -3.59
N TYR A 90 -2.36 -3.38 -4.24
CA TYR A 90 -3.41 -3.89 -5.09
C TYR A 90 -3.32 -3.19 -6.44
N HIS A 91 -3.29 -4.00 -7.49
CA HIS A 91 -3.11 -3.51 -8.85
C HIS A 91 -4.41 -2.93 -9.40
N VAL A 92 -4.28 -2.18 -10.50
CA VAL A 92 -5.42 -1.85 -11.35
C VAL A 92 -6.01 -3.15 -11.88
N ALA A 93 -7.25 -3.42 -11.51
CA ALA A 93 -8.02 -4.57 -11.98
C ALA A 93 -9.10 -4.09 -12.98
N PRO A 94 -9.77 -4.99 -13.72
CA PRO A 94 -10.87 -4.61 -14.62
C PRO A 94 -11.98 -3.79 -13.93
N ARG A 95 -12.10 -3.92 -12.60
CA ARG A 95 -13.06 -3.19 -11.76
C ARG A 95 -12.62 -1.79 -11.33
N GLY A 96 -11.40 -1.37 -11.66
CA GLY A 96 -10.83 -0.06 -11.32
C GLY A 96 -9.54 -0.13 -10.50
N LEU A 97 -9.19 1.00 -9.89
CA LEU A 97 -8.02 1.11 -9.01
C LEU A 97 -8.40 0.73 -7.57
N GLU A 98 -7.68 -0.23 -7.01
CA GLU A 98 -7.90 -0.73 -5.66
C GLU A 98 -7.09 0.05 -4.61
N GLN A 99 -7.58 0.03 -3.39
CA GLN A 99 -6.99 0.73 -2.25
C GLN A 99 -5.77 -0.01 -1.70
N ALA A 100 -4.61 0.62 -1.75
CA ALA A 100 -3.42 0.19 -1.02
C ALA A 100 -3.54 0.51 0.48
N ARG A 101 -2.78 -0.21 1.30
CA ARG A 101 -2.80 -0.04 2.76
C ARG A 101 -1.39 -0.10 3.34
N LEU A 102 -1.05 0.89 4.15
CA LEU A 102 0.19 0.94 4.90
C LEU A 102 -0.09 0.72 6.40
N THR A 103 0.43 -0.35 7.01
CA THR A 103 0.16 -0.70 8.41
C THR A 103 1.42 -1.09 9.19
N THR A 104 1.37 -0.89 10.51
CA THR A 104 2.32 -1.49 11.45
C THR A 104 1.67 -1.66 12.82
N MET A 105 2.07 -2.69 13.55
CA MET A 105 1.62 -2.97 14.92
C MET A 105 2.50 -2.30 15.98
N ASP A 106 3.72 -1.87 15.62
CA ASP A 106 4.61 -1.14 16.53
C ASP A 106 5.42 -0.06 15.81
N ALA A 107 4.82 1.14 15.72
CA ALA A 107 5.37 2.26 14.98
C ALA A 107 6.55 2.92 15.72
N ASN A 108 7.76 2.65 15.22
CA ASN A 108 8.97 3.40 15.55
C ASN A 108 8.97 4.81 14.90
N PRO A 109 9.92 5.71 15.25
CA PRO A 109 9.99 7.06 14.66
C PRO A 109 10.14 7.07 13.12
N MET A 110 10.79 6.06 12.55
CA MET A 110 10.99 5.93 11.09
C MET A 110 9.68 5.64 10.38
N TRP A 111 8.90 4.67 10.85
CA TRP A 111 7.55 4.34 10.34
C TRP A 111 6.60 5.52 10.45
N LYS A 112 6.68 6.29 11.54
CA LYS A 112 5.92 7.54 11.68
C LYS A 112 6.34 8.60 10.66
N LYS A 113 7.61 8.66 10.26
CA LYS A 113 8.08 9.57 9.20
C LYS A 113 7.58 9.14 7.83
N ILE A 114 7.72 7.86 7.48
CA ILE A 114 7.20 7.27 6.24
C ILE A 114 5.68 7.51 6.11
N ASN A 115 4.91 7.23 7.15
CA ASN A 115 3.46 7.47 7.12
C ASN A 115 3.10 8.97 6.96
N ARG A 116 3.88 9.87 7.58
CA ARG A 116 3.67 11.32 7.38
C ARG A 116 3.97 11.75 5.94
N GLU A 117 4.98 11.17 5.30
CA GLU A 117 5.31 11.46 3.90
C GLU A 117 4.20 10.97 2.97
N LEU A 118 3.69 9.76 3.16
CA LEU A 118 2.51 9.26 2.46
C LEU A 118 1.32 10.22 2.61
N LYS A 119 1.07 10.71 3.84
CA LYS A 119 -0.03 11.66 4.11
C LYS A 119 0.15 13.03 3.48
N LYS A 120 1.38 13.45 3.17
CA LYS A 120 1.69 14.70 2.46
C LYS A 120 1.47 14.58 0.96
N LEU A 121 1.66 13.39 0.40
CA LEU A 121 1.49 13.10 -1.02
C LEU A 121 0.04 12.74 -1.38
N THR A 122 -0.83 12.59 -0.37
CA THR A 122 -2.23 12.26 -0.55
C THR A 122 -3.14 13.39 -0.09
N THR A 123 -4.25 13.60 -0.80
CA THR A 123 -5.37 14.42 -0.33
C THR A 123 -6.35 13.55 0.43
N ALA A 124 -6.88 14.04 1.56
CA ALA A 124 -7.88 13.34 2.35
C ALA A 124 -9.31 13.76 1.98
N GLY A 125 -10.25 12.83 2.09
CA GLY A 125 -11.68 13.06 1.90
C GLY A 125 -12.21 12.53 0.56
N ALA A 126 -13.29 11.75 0.63
CA ALA A 126 -14.07 11.35 -0.53
C ALA A 126 -15.55 11.16 -0.18
N THR A 127 -16.39 11.29 -1.19
CA THR A 127 -17.78 10.80 -1.14
C THR A 127 -17.80 9.34 -1.57
N LEU A 128 -18.31 8.47 -0.72
CA LEU A 128 -18.64 7.09 -1.06
C LEU A 128 -19.99 7.10 -1.78
N LEU A 129 -20.09 6.47 -2.94
CA LEU A 129 -21.32 6.37 -3.73
C LEU A 129 -21.65 4.89 -3.98
N TRP A 130 -22.83 4.45 -3.54
CA TRP A 130 -23.35 3.10 -3.77
C TRP A 130 -24.15 3.03 -5.08
N GLU A 131 -24.31 1.83 -5.60
CA GLU A 131 -25.11 1.56 -6.82
C GLU A 131 -26.58 1.96 -6.67
N ASP A 132 -27.13 1.91 -5.45
CA ASP A 132 -28.50 2.32 -5.13
C ASP A 132 -28.66 3.85 -4.93
N GLY A 133 -27.60 4.62 -5.16
CA GLY A 133 -27.59 6.08 -5.04
C GLY A 133 -27.37 6.61 -3.62
N ARG A 134 -27.21 5.74 -2.60
CA ARG A 134 -26.78 6.20 -1.27
C ARG A 134 -25.40 6.83 -1.34
N SER A 135 -25.14 7.78 -0.45
CA SER A 135 -23.82 8.39 -0.30
C SER A 135 -23.43 8.66 1.14
N ALA A 136 -22.13 8.59 1.43
CA ALA A 136 -21.56 8.93 2.73
C ALA A 136 -20.22 9.62 2.55
N PHE A 137 -19.85 10.52 3.47
CA PHE A 137 -18.54 11.17 3.43
C PHE A 137 -17.51 10.40 4.26
N ASP A 138 -16.42 9.97 3.63
CA ASP A 138 -15.26 9.40 4.31
C ASP A 138 -14.14 10.43 4.39
N ARG A 139 -13.93 10.98 5.58
CA ARG A 139 -12.88 11.97 5.88
C ARG A 139 -11.47 11.40 5.85
N ASN A 140 -11.32 10.09 5.99
CA ASN A 140 -10.04 9.41 6.15
C ASN A 140 -9.53 8.80 4.83
N ALA A 141 -10.40 8.62 3.85
CA ALA A 141 -10.03 8.17 2.50
C ALA A 141 -8.95 9.09 1.92
N ARG A 142 -7.91 8.50 1.32
CA ARG A 142 -6.75 9.24 0.81
C ARG A 142 -6.44 8.88 -0.64
N PHE A 143 -6.05 9.89 -1.41
CA PHE A 143 -5.82 9.75 -2.84
C PHE A 143 -4.59 10.54 -3.23
N THR A 144 -3.68 9.91 -3.97
CA THR A 144 -2.61 10.61 -4.67
C THR A 144 -3.15 11.42 -5.85
N ALA A 145 -2.29 12.20 -6.50
CA ALA A 145 -2.67 12.98 -7.67
C ALA A 145 -3.06 12.08 -8.86
N GLY A 146 -2.30 11.02 -9.10
CA GLY A 146 -2.58 10.05 -10.16
C GLY A 146 -3.89 9.30 -9.93
N ALA A 147 -4.18 8.86 -8.70
CA ALA A 147 -5.46 8.23 -8.38
C ALA A 147 -6.66 9.16 -8.63
N LYS A 148 -6.53 10.44 -8.30
CA LYS A 148 -7.54 11.47 -8.61
C LYS A 148 -7.73 11.67 -10.12
N ALA A 149 -6.64 11.72 -10.88
CA ALA A 149 -6.69 11.86 -12.32
C ALA A 149 -7.38 10.67 -12.98
N LEU A 150 -7.12 9.44 -12.50
CA LEU A 150 -7.82 8.24 -12.94
C LEU A 150 -9.32 8.29 -12.59
N ALA A 151 -9.69 8.75 -11.39
CA ALA A 151 -11.10 8.93 -11.04
C ALA A 151 -11.80 9.93 -11.98
N ALA A 152 -11.14 11.05 -12.29
CA ALA A 152 -11.66 12.07 -13.20
C ALA A 152 -11.82 11.57 -14.64
N SER A 153 -11.02 10.59 -15.07
CA SER A 153 -11.16 9.93 -16.37
C SER A 153 -12.18 8.78 -16.38
N GLY A 154 -12.87 8.54 -15.26
CA GLY A 154 -13.93 7.54 -15.14
C GLY A 154 -13.47 6.17 -14.61
N VAL A 155 -12.21 6.03 -14.18
CA VAL A 155 -11.74 4.80 -13.53
C VAL A 155 -12.31 4.72 -12.12
N PRO A 156 -13.09 3.68 -11.78
CA PRO A 156 -13.62 3.54 -10.43
C PRO A 156 -12.51 3.38 -9.40
N LEU A 157 -12.61 4.10 -8.29
CA LEU A 157 -11.77 3.88 -7.11
C LEU A 157 -12.55 3.03 -6.10
N ARG A 158 -11.99 1.90 -5.67
CA ARG A 158 -12.73 0.94 -4.83
C ARG A 158 -11.97 0.57 -3.57
N GLN A 159 -12.70 0.13 -2.56
CA GLN A 159 -12.08 -0.53 -1.41
C GLN A 159 -11.59 -1.92 -1.85
N PHE A 160 -10.60 -2.43 -1.13
CA PHE A 160 -10.20 -3.83 -1.23
C PHE A 160 -11.43 -4.77 -1.07
N HIS A 161 -11.48 -5.84 -1.88
CA HIS A 161 -12.48 -6.90 -1.80
C HIS A 161 -13.95 -6.47 -1.95
N GLN A 162 -14.31 -6.07 -3.18
CA GLN A 162 -15.70 -6.03 -3.65
C GLN A 162 -16.62 -5.08 -2.87
N SER A 163 -16.19 -3.84 -2.61
CA SER A 163 -17.12 -2.82 -2.13
C SER A 163 -18.19 -2.53 -3.19
N THR A 164 -19.46 -2.52 -2.75
CA THR A 164 -20.63 -2.07 -3.53
C THR A 164 -20.67 -0.55 -3.76
N PHE A 165 -19.60 0.15 -3.37
CA PHE A 165 -19.45 1.58 -3.49
C PHE A 165 -18.14 1.95 -4.15
N VAL A 166 -18.12 3.13 -4.75
CA VAL A 166 -16.95 3.78 -5.34
C VAL A 166 -16.60 5.04 -4.58
N TYR A 167 -15.31 5.37 -4.52
CA TYR A 167 -14.84 6.64 -3.96
C TYR A 167 -14.86 7.72 -5.04
N GLN A 168 -15.42 8.88 -4.70
CA GLN A 168 -15.31 10.12 -5.45
C GLN A 168 -14.43 11.10 -4.65
N PRO A 169 -13.14 11.20 -4.99
CA PRO A 169 -12.22 12.13 -4.32
C PRO A 169 -12.70 13.57 -4.44
N LYS A 170 -12.44 14.37 -3.42
CA LYS A 170 -12.61 15.83 -3.48
C LYS A 170 -11.58 16.50 -4.39
#